data_AF-A0A2V6LMS6-F1
#
_entry.id   AF-A0A2V6LMS6-F1
#
_cell.length_a   1.000
_cell.length_b   1.000
_cell.length_c   1.000
_cell.angle_alpha   90.00
_cell.angle_beta   90.00
_cell.angle_gamma   90.00
#
_symmetry.space_group_name_H-M   'P 1'
#
loop_
_entity.id
_entity.type
_entity.pdbx_description
1 polymer ?
#
loop_
_entity_poly.entity_id
_entity_poly.type
_entity_poly.pdbx_seq_one_letter_code
_entity_poly.pdbx_strand_id
1 'polypeptide(L)'
;MAFTTRSLLWDKASHSRELLLSREWLVTNGLGGFASGTISGAITRRYHGLLIAALPAPHGRMVMWSHVSEFLRFADDDVISLGAEERAGGQLQLGAADFLHEFRLENGLPVWTYRVRDLILEKRVLMLHLQNTVHVIYRILEGEKRPRLELRPAFFFRHYESPVNEGMPAPYHLSAIEDRYEISAPDSGLPPLRIKLANDRAQFTVLPQIIHQVVYRIEQSRGYAYEGNLWSPGFFHVDMQERNMAAIMGS
;
A
#
# COMPACT_ATOMS: atom_id res chain seq x y z
N MET A 1 1.90 -18.92 -24.85
CA MET A 1 1.35 -18.90 -23.48
C MET A 1 0.06 -18.12 -23.51
N ALA A 2 -1.03 -18.62 -22.92
CA ALA A 2 -2.29 -17.88 -22.84
C ALA A 2 -2.20 -16.85 -21.71
N PHE A 3 -2.32 -15.56 -22.05
CA PHE A 3 -2.42 -14.49 -21.06
C PHE A 3 -3.83 -14.52 -20.47
N THR A 4 -3.95 -14.62 -19.15
CA THR A 4 -5.26 -14.61 -18.47
C THR A 4 -5.49 -13.24 -17.85
N THR A 5 -6.52 -12.54 -18.32
CA THR A 5 -6.97 -11.27 -17.75
C THR A 5 -8.35 -11.43 -17.16
N ARG A 6 -8.54 -10.99 -15.91
CA ARG A 6 -9.85 -10.89 -15.25
C ARG A 6 -10.07 -9.43 -14.86
N SER A 7 -11.08 -8.79 -15.42
CA SER A 7 -11.36 -7.36 -15.21
C SER A 7 -12.65 -7.13 -14.44
N LEU A 8 -12.65 -6.05 -13.66
CA LEU A 8 -13.79 -5.40 -13.03
C LEU A 8 -13.78 -3.94 -13.50
N LEU A 9 -14.66 -3.63 -14.46
CA LEU A 9 -14.93 -2.23 -14.81
C LEU A 9 -15.71 -1.60 -13.66
N TRP A 10 -15.26 -0.43 -13.22
CA TRP A 10 -15.87 0.29 -12.11
C TRP A 10 -16.79 1.38 -12.64
N ASP A 11 -18.06 1.32 -12.25
CA ASP A 11 -19.02 2.38 -12.45
C ASP A 11 -19.52 2.85 -11.08
N LYS A 12 -19.09 4.05 -10.68
CA LYS A 12 -19.42 4.66 -9.39
C LYS A 12 -20.91 5.01 -9.24
N ALA A 13 -21.67 5.08 -10.32
CA ALA A 13 -23.10 5.37 -10.27
C ALA A 13 -23.94 4.12 -9.96
N SER A 14 -23.49 2.94 -10.40
CA SER A 14 -24.27 1.69 -10.30
C SER A 14 -23.69 0.67 -9.31
N HIS A 15 -22.38 0.69 -9.04
CA HIS A 15 -21.74 -0.27 -8.14
C HIS A 15 -21.68 0.25 -6.70
N SER A 16 -22.05 -0.63 -5.75
CA SER A 16 -21.86 -0.36 -4.33
C SER A 16 -20.38 -0.29 -3.99
N ARG A 17 -19.96 0.79 -3.32
CA ARG A 17 -18.59 0.98 -2.80
C ARG A 17 -18.11 -0.18 -1.91
N GLU A 18 -19.03 -0.92 -1.29
CA GLU A 18 -18.70 -2.12 -0.50
C GLU A 18 -17.98 -3.19 -1.32
N LEU A 19 -18.22 -3.28 -2.64
CA LEU A 19 -17.49 -4.20 -3.51
C LEU A 19 -15.98 -3.93 -3.52
N LEU A 20 -15.56 -2.68 -3.37
CA LEU A 20 -14.13 -2.32 -3.34
C LEU A 20 -13.46 -2.73 -2.02
N LEU A 21 -14.24 -2.96 -0.98
CA LEU A 21 -13.81 -3.37 0.36
C LEU A 21 -13.87 -4.90 0.54
N SER A 22 -14.85 -5.55 -0.09
CA SER A 22 -15.08 -6.99 0.05
C SER A 22 -14.30 -7.83 -0.97
N ARG A 23 -13.83 -7.22 -2.08
CA ARG A 23 -13.02 -7.91 -3.09
C ARG A 23 -11.54 -7.71 -2.80
N GLU A 24 -10.82 -8.81 -2.78
CA GLU A 24 -9.40 -8.87 -2.42
C GLU A 24 -8.52 -9.33 -3.59
N TRP A 25 -7.24 -8.98 -3.52
CA TRP A 25 -6.18 -9.48 -4.39
C TRP A 25 -5.04 -10.08 -3.56
N LEU A 26 -4.28 -10.98 -4.17
CA LEU A 26 -3.15 -11.67 -3.55
C LEU A 26 -2.04 -11.85 -4.59
N VAL A 27 -0.81 -11.46 -4.24
CA VAL A 27 0.40 -11.74 -5.01
C VAL A 27 1.39 -12.45 -4.10
N THR A 28 1.89 -13.61 -4.51
CA THR A 28 2.84 -14.42 -3.72
C THR A 28 4.24 -14.37 -4.32
N ASN A 29 5.27 -14.51 -3.50
CA ASN A 29 6.66 -14.56 -3.97
C ASN A 29 7.22 -15.99 -4.16
N GLY A 30 6.49 -17.03 -3.78
CA GLY A 30 6.96 -18.42 -3.85
C GLY A 30 7.82 -18.88 -2.66
N LEU A 31 8.06 -18.03 -1.67
CA LEU A 31 8.70 -18.39 -0.38
C LEU A 31 7.67 -18.64 0.74
N GLY A 32 6.39 -18.49 0.45
CA GLY A 32 5.32 -18.36 1.45
C GLY A 32 5.08 -16.90 1.91
N GLY A 33 5.85 -15.94 1.40
CA GLY A 33 5.58 -14.51 1.54
C GLY A 33 4.59 -14.01 0.49
N PHE A 34 3.89 -12.92 0.79
CA PHE A 34 2.86 -12.37 -0.09
C PHE A 34 2.55 -10.89 0.17
N ALA A 35 1.84 -10.29 -0.77
CA ALA A 35 1.17 -9.00 -0.66
C ALA A 35 -0.32 -9.24 -0.90
N SER A 36 -1.18 -8.63 -0.09
CA SER A 36 -2.63 -8.73 -0.26
C SER A 36 -3.35 -7.52 0.28
N GLY A 37 -4.54 -7.27 -0.26
CA GLY A 37 -5.38 -6.16 0.15
C GLY A 37 -6.71 -6.17 -0.57
N THR A 38 -7.52 -5.16 -0.28
CA THR A 38 -8.77 -4.92 -1.01
C THR A 38 -8.52 -4.15 -2.30
N ILE A 39 -9.49 -4.12 -3.21
CA ILE A 39 -9.41 -3.26 -4.41
C ILE A 39 -9.31 -1.79 -4.02
N SER A 40 -9.99 -1.34 -2.97
CA SER A 40 -9.93 0.04 -2.49
C SER A 40 -8.57 0.45 -1.91
N GLY A 41 -7.76 -0.52 -1.47
CA GLY A 41 -6.54 -0.29 -0.70
C GLY A 41 -6.75 -0.26 0.82
N ALA A 42 -7.99 -0.26 1.31
CA ALA A 42 -8.28 -0.33 2.74
C ALA A 42 -7.80 -1.65 3.35
N ILE A 43 -7.24 -1.56 4.57
CA ILE A 43 -6.87 -2.71 5.38
C ILE A 43 -8.12 -3.17 6.14
N THR A 44 -8.80 -4.19 5.62
CA THR A 44 -10.02 -4.74 6.25
C THR A 44 -9.77 -5.96 7.13
N ARG A 45 -8.56 -6.55 7.08
CA ARG A 45 -8.18 -7.70 7.90
C ARG A 45 -6.70 -7.83 8.23
N ARG A 46 -6.36 -8.59 9.28
CA ARG A 46 -4.99 -8.76 9.84
C ARG A 46 -4.00 -9.39 8.87
N TYR A 47 -4.47 -9.95 7.77
CA TYR A 47 -3.61 -10.55 6.76
C TYR A 47 -3.32 -9.63 5.57
N HIS A 48 -3.90 -8.44 5.53
CA HIS A 48 -3.58 -7.44 4.51
C HIS A 48 -2.25 -6.74 4.81
N GLY A 49 -1.52 -6.47 3.74
CA GLY A 49 -0.18 -5.88 3.77
C GLY A 49 0.44 -5.85 2.37
N LEU A 50 1.27 -4.84 2.11
CA LEU A 50 2.10 -4.77 0.91
C LEU A 50 3.30 -5.73 0.99
N LEU A 51 3.79 -6.05 2.19
CA LEU A 51 4.82 -7.06 2.38
C LEU A 51 4.57 -7.87 3.65
N ILE A 52 4.09 -9.10 3.47
CA ILE A 52 4.12 -10.17 4.46
C ILE A 52 5.33 -11.04 4.12
N ALA A 53 6.45 -10.77 4.78
CA ALA A 53 7.72 -11.43 4.52
C ALA A 53 7.72 -12.84 5.14
N ALA A 54 8.15 -13.84 4.36
CA ALA A 54 8.49 -15.15 4.87
C ALA A 54 9.94 -15.13 5.36
N LEU A 55 10.13 -14.97 6.66
CA LEU A 55 11.44 -14.93 7.30
C LEU A 55 11.85 -16.32 7.80
N PRO A 56 13.16 -16.61 7.91
CA PRO A 56 13.65 -17.85 8.53
C PRO A 56 13.14 -18.05 9.95
N ALA A 57 13.19 -19.30 10.42
CA ALA A 57 12.92 -19.62 11.83
C ALA A 57 13.83 -18.78 12.75
N PRO A 58 13.32 -18.28 13.89
CA PRO A 58 12.00 -18.55 14.46
C PRO A 58 10.89 -17.59 14.02
N HIS A 59 11.16 -16.61 13.14
CA HIS A 59 10.24 -15.50 12.89
C HIS A 59 9.00 -15.88 12.08
N GLY A 60 9.14 -16.72 11.06
CA GLY A 60 8.03 -17.09 10.19
C GLY A 60 7.48 -15.92 9.38
N ARG A 61 6.15 -15.81 9.26
CA ARG A 61 5.50 -14.78 8.44
C ARG A 61 5.29 -13.50 9.22
N MET A 62 5.92 -12.43 8.76
CA MET A 62 5.89 -11.11 9.40
C MET A 62 5.25 -10.07 8.49
N VAL A 63 4.27 -9.33 9.00
CA VAL A 63 3.78 -8.12 8.34
C VAL A 63 4.85 -7.05 8.52
N MET A 64 5.55 -6.67 7.44
CA MET A 64 6.62 -5.66 7.50
C MET A 64 6.20 -4.36 6.82
N TRP A 65 5.38 -4.42 5.77
CA TRP A 65 4.81 -3.22 5.16
C TRP A 65 3.29 -3.34 5.09
N SER A 66 2.59 -2.54 5.88
CA SER A 66 1.13 -2.63 6.02
C SER A 66 0.40 -1.93 4.88
N HIS A 67 0.75 -0.68 4.58
CA HIS A 67 0.01 0.15 3.64
C HIS A 67 0.87 1.29 3.08
N VAL A 68 0.42 1.90 1.99
CA VAL A 68 0.92 3.18 1.49
C VAL A 68 -0.27 4.06 1.18
N SER A 69 -0.37 5.23 1.81
CA SER A 69 -1.38 6.22 1.45
C SER A 69 -0.86 7.01 0.26
N GLU A 70 -1.65 7.10 -0.81
CA GLU A 70 -1.28 7.77 -2.05
C GLU A 70 -2.09 9.04 -2.30
N PHE A 71 -1.39 10.11 -2.64
CA PHE A 71 -2.02 11.39 -2.99
C PHE A 71 -1.44 11.94 -4.30
N LEU A 72 -2.32 12.41 -5.19
CA LEU A 72 -1.97 13.21 -6.36
C LEU A 72 -2.15 14.68 -6.02
N ARG A 73 -1.06 15.44 -6.00
CA ARG A 73 -1.05 16.88 -5.72
C ARG A 73 -0.89 17.68 -7.02
N PHE A 74 -1.88 18.51 -7.35
CA PHE A 74 -1.84 19.40 -8.51
C PHE A 74 -1.40 20.82 -8.10
N ALA A 75 -1.18 21.71 -9.08
CA ALA A 75 -0.65 23.05 -8.84
C ALA A 75 -1.59 23.98 -8.04
N ASP A 76 -2.91 23.73 -8.08
CA ASP A 76 -3.93 24.57 -7.43
C ASP A 76 -4.25 24.12 -5.98
N ASP A 77 -3.27 23.55 -5.28
CA ASP A 77 -3.42 22.90 -3.96
C ASP A 77 -4.51 21.81 -3.88
N ASP A 78 -5.03 21.35 -5.02
CA ASP A 78 -5.96 20.23 -5.07
C ASP A 78 -5.21 18.91 -4.85
N VAL A 79 -5.74 18.10 -3.92
CA VAL A 79 -5.15 16.85 -3.46
C VAL A 79 -6.17 15.74 -3.60
N ILE A 80 -5.87 14.79 -4.47
CA ILE A 80 -6.72 13.63 -4.71
C ILE A 80 -6.10 12.41 -4.03
N SER A 81 -6.81 11.81 -3.08
CA SER A 81 -6.41 10.55 -2.47
C SER A 81 -6.84 9.37 -3.35
N LEU A 82 -5.89 8.50 -3.69
CA LEU A 82 -6.16 7.24 -4.41
C LEU A 82 -6.30 6.05 -3.46
N GLY A 83 -6.15 6.29 -2.16
CA GLY A 83 -6.25 5.27 -1.12
C GLY A 83 -7.66 5.16 -0.54
N ALA A 84 -7.75 4.30 0.45
CA ALA A 84 -8.93 4.10 1.26
C ALA A 84 -8.52 3.89 2.72
N GLU A 85 -9.16 4.63 3.62
CA GLU A 85 -8.95 4.52 5.06
C GLU A 85 -10.29 4.33 5.75
N GLU A 86 -10.36 3.34 6.65
CA GLU A 86 -11.49 3.16 7.57
C GLU A 86 -10.99 3.38 9.00
N ARG A 87 -11.58 4.38 9.67
CA ARG A 87 -11.23 4.74 11.05
C ARG A 87 -12.37 4.40 12.01
N ALA A 88 -12.01 4.19 13.28
CA ALA A 88 -12.99 3.92 14.33
C ALA A 88 -14.06 5.03 14.38
N GLY A 89 -15.28 4.64 14.75
CA GLY A 89 -16.46 5.52 14.65
C GLY A 89 -17.13 5.55 13.27
N GLY A 90 -16.73 4.66 12.35
CA GLY A 90 -17.40 4.47 11.05
C GLY A 90 -16.99 5.49 9.98
N GLN A 91 -15.88 6.20 10.17
CA GLN A 91 -15.35 7.12 9.17
C GLN A 91 -14.64 6.33 8.07
N LEU A 92 -15.39 5.99 7.03
CA LEU A 92 -14.89 5.32 5.84
C LEU A 92 -14.63 6.35 4.73
N GLN A 93 -13.35 6.57 4.41
CA GLN A 93 -12.92 7.39 3.28
C GLN A 93 -12.52 6.48 2.12
N LEU A 94 -13.29 6.52 1.03
CA LEU A 94 -13.05 5.77 -0.21
C LEU A 94 -12.85 6.72 -1.39
N GLY A 95 -11.89 7.65 -1.28
CA GLY A 95 -11.62 8.64 -2.33
C GLY A 95 -11.32 7.98 -3.68
N ALA A 96 -10.60 6.85 -3.65
CA ALA A 96 -10.30 6.05 -4.82
C ALA A 96 -11.52 5.65 -5.66
N ALA A 97 -12.69 5.45 -5.03
CA ALA A 97 -13.90 4.97 -5.70
C ALA A 97 -14.44 5.97 -6.73
N ASP A 98 -14.12 7.27 -6.59
CA ASP A 98 -14.62 8.29 -7.51
C ASP A 98 -13.79 8.40 -8.79
N PHE A 99 -12.58 7.84 -8.77
CA PHE A 99 -11.58 7.93 -9.84
C PHE A 99 -11.19 6.56 -10.43
N LEU A 100 -11.48 5.45 -9.74
CA LEU A 100 -11.24 4.12 -10.28
C LEU A 100 -12.04 3.91 -11.56
N HIS A 101 -11.40 3.47 -12.62
CA HIS A 101 -12.04 3.12 -13.88
C HIS A 101 -12.10 1.61 -14.10
N GLU A 102 -10.99 0.93 -13.80
CA GLU A 102 -10.88 -0.52 -13.92
C GLU A 102 -9.95 -1.06 -12.83
N PHE A 103 -10.33 -2.20 -12.26
CA PHE A 103 -9.41 -3.10 -11.59
C PHE A 103 -9.30 -4.40 -12.39
N ARG A 104 -8.10 -4.90 -12.62
CA ARG A 104 -7.90 -6.17 -13.31
C ARG A 104 -6.75 -6.98 -12.73
N LEU A 105 -6.80 -8.28 -12.95
CA LEU A 105 -5.72 -9.22 -12.69
C LEU A 105 -5.11 -9.64 -14.03
N GLU A 106 -3.90 -9.20 -14.32
CA GLU A 106 -3.10 -9.63 -15.48
C GLU A 106 -2.19 -10.77 -15.03
N ASN A 107 -2.46 -12.01 -15.44
CA ASN A 107 -1.76 -13.20 -14.95
C ASN A 107 -1.70 -13.29 -13.40
N GLY A 108 -2.77 -12.82 -12.75
CA GLY A 108 -2.85 -12.76 -11.29
C GLY A 108 -2.23 -11.52 -10.63
N LEU A 109 -1.54 -10.67 -11.40
CA LEU A 109 -0.99 -9.41 -10.88
C LEU A 109 -2.05 -8.31 -10.88
N PRO A 110 -2.31 -7.64 -9.75
CA PRO A 110 -3.31 -6.61 -9.64
C PRO A 110 -2.87 -5.31 -10.33
N VAL A 111 -3.78 -4.79 -11.14
CA VAL A 111 -3.63 -3.54 -11.88
C VAL A 111 -4.86 -2.69 -11.67
N TRP A 112 -4.65 -1.43 -11.34
CA TRP A 112 -5.70 -0.43 -11.26
C TRP A 112 -5.47 0.60 -12.35
N THR A 113 -6.54 1.04 -12.99
CA THR A 113 -6.54 2.19 -13.87
C THR A 113 -7.46 3.24 -13.27
N TYR A 114 -6.89 4.40 -12.94
CA TYR A 114 -7.61 5.56 -12.44
C TYR A 114 -7.74 6.61 -13.54
N ARG A 115 -8.90 7.26 -13.61
CA ARG A 115 -9.16 8.43 -14.43
C ARG A 115 -9.40 9.62 -13.52
N VAL A 116 -8.46 10.55 -13.52
CA VAL A 116 -8.45 11.73 -12.66
C VAL A 116 -8.30 12.96 -13.54
N ARG A 117 -9.39 13.72 -13.75
CA ARG A 117 -9.40 14.84 -14.71
C ARG A 117 -9.04 14.31 -16.12
N ASP A 118 -8.01 14.87 -16.76
CA ASP A 118 -7.43 14.41 -18.03
C ASP A 118 -6.34 13.32 -17.87
N LEU A 119 -5.99 12.96 -16.63
CA LEU A 119 -4.95 11.99 -16.32
C LEU A 119 -5.50 10.55 -16.29
N ILE A 120 -4.83 9.65 -17.01
CA ILE A 120 -4.99 8.20 -16.83
C ILE A 120 -3.75 7.65 -16.12
N LEU A 121 -3.95 7.20 -14.88
CA LEU A 121 -2.89 6.65 -14.04
C LEU A 121 -3.11 5.14 -13.84
N GLU A 122 -2.10 4.35 -14.18
CA GLU A 122 -2.05 2.93 -13.87
C GLU A 122 -1.26 2.70 -12.56
N LYS A 123 -1.81 1.90 -11.65
CA LYS A 123 -1.09 1.36 -10.49
C LYS A 123 -0.93 -0.15 -10.65
N ARG A 124 0.24 -0.69 -10.31
CA ARG A 124 0.51 -2.13 -10.27
C ARG A 124 1.14 -2.51 -8.94
N VAL A 125 0.83 -3.70 -8.44
CA VAL A 125 1.57 -4.32 -7.34
C VAL A 125 2.10 -5.67 -7.83
N LEU A 126 3.38 -5.94 -7.57
CA LEU A 126 3.99 -7.23 -7.86
C LEU A 126 5.01 -7.59 -6.78
N MET A 127 5.28 -8.87 -6.64
CA MET A 127 6.39 -9.37 -5.84
C MET A 127 7.40 -10.09 -6.71
N LEU A 128 8.68 -9.92 -6.41
CA LEU A 128 9.73 -10.66 -7.10
C LEU A 128 9.72 -12.13 -6.66
N HIS A 129 9.89 -13.03 -7.62
CA HIS A 129 9.92 -14.47 -7.33
C HIS A 129 11.16 -14.80 -6.48
N LEU A 130 10.96 -15.60 -5.44
CA LEU A 130 11.94 -16.05 -4.46
C LEU A 130 12.61 -14.91 -3.68
N GLN A 131 11.93 -13.76 -3.55
CA GLN A 131 12.41 -12.64 -2.75
C GLN A 131 11.28 -12.03 -1.92
N ASN A 132 11.59 -11.59 -0.69
CA ASN A 132 10.67 -10.77 0.12
C ASN A 132 10.64 -9.32 -0.39
N THR A 133 10.44 -9.13 -1.70
CA THR A 133 10.52 -7.82 -2.36
C THR A 133 9.18 -7.51 -3.04
N VAL A 134 8.54 -6.41 -2.65
CA VAL A 134 7.34 -5.86 -3.28
C VAL A 134 7.70 -4.61 -4.10
N HIS A 135 7.07 -4.45 -5.25
CA HIS A 135 7.08 -3.21 -6.03
C HIS A 135 5.66 -2.68 -6.13
N VAL A 136 5.48 -1.40 -5.82
CA VAL A 136 4.26 -0.65 -6.13
C VAL A 136 4.62 0.39 -7.19
N ILE A 137 4.05 0.24 -8.38
CA ILE A 137 4.44 0.97 -9.58
C ILE A 137 3.26 1.85 -10.00
N TYR A 138 3.55 3.10 -10.32
CA TYR A 138 2.62 4.10 -10.81
C TYR A 138 3.09 4.55 -12.19
N ARG A 139 2.21 4.51 -13.17
CA ARG A 139 2.52 4.87 -14.56
C ARG A 139 1.44 5.77 -15.13
N ILE A 140 1.84 6.94 -15.60
CA ILE A 140 0.97 7.84 -16.37
C ILE A 140 0.86 7.25 -17.79
N LEU A 141 -0.36 6.93 -18.20
CA LEU A 141 -0.67 6.46 -19.55
C LEU A 141 -1.01 7.64 -20.46
N GLU A 142 -1.81 8.58 -19.95
CA GLU A 142 -2.30 9.76 -20.67
C GLU A 142 -2.46 10.93 -19.69
N GLY A 143 -2.45 12.17 -20.19
CA GLY A 143 -2.67 13.39 -19.42
C GLY A 143 -1.52 14.40 -19.52
N GLU A 144 -1.86 15.66 -19.75
CA GLU A 144 -0.89 16.76 -19.87
C GLU A 144 -0.63 17.40 -18.51
N LYS A 145 -1.67 17.55 -17.69
CA LYS A 145 -1.55 18.15 -16.35
C LYS A 145 -1.11 17.10 -15.34
N ARG A 146 0.20 17.01 -15.12
CA ARG A 146 0.79 15.97 -14.27
C ARG A 146 0.87 16.38 -12.79
N PRO A 147 0.54 15.48 -11.85
CA PRO A 147 0.62 15.77 -10.43
C PRO A 147 2.03 15.52 -9.87
N ARG A 148 2.29 16.02 -8.67
CA ARG A 148 3.28 15.42 -7.77
C ARG A 148 2.63 14.24 -7.06
N LEU A 149 3.24 13.07 -7.14
CA LEU A 149 2.81 11.88 -6.44
C LEU A 149 3.41 11.87 -5.03
N GLU A 150 2.56 11.89 -4.01
CA GLU A 150 2.96 11.68 -2.62
C GLU A 150 2.65 10.24 -2.19
N LEU A 151 3.66 9.57 -1.63
CA LEU A 151 3.56 8.20 -1.14
C LEU A 151 3.96 8.16 0.34
N ARG A 152 2.99 7.93 1.22
CA ARG A 152 3.21 7.81 2.66
C ARG A 152 3.15 6.35 3.08
N PRO A 153 4.28 5.66 3.27
CA PRO A 153 4.25 4.28 3.73
C PRO A 153 3.92 4.23 5.23
N ALA A 154 3.24 3.17 5.64
CA ALA A 154 2.83 2.91 7.00
C ALA A 154 3.13 1.46 7.41
N PHE A 155 3.58 1.29 8.65
CA PHE A 155 4.18 0.06 9.16
C PHE A 155 3.59 -0.34 10.51
N PHE A 156 3.48 -1.65 10.69
CA PHE A 156 3.25 -2.26 11.99
C PHE A 156 3.82 -3.69 11.94
N PHE A 157 5.07 -3.83 12.38
CA PHE A 157 5.79 -5.09 12.46
C PHE A 157 5.13 -5.99 13.49
N ARG A 158 4.61 -7.10 13.00
CA ARG A 158 4.00 -8.14 13.83
C ARG A 158 4.01 -9.47 13.11
N HIS A 159 3.92 -10.55 13.88
CA HIS A 159 3.61 -11.84 13.30
C HIS A 159 2.22 -11.78 12.66
N TYR A 160 2.07 -12.40 11.49
CA TYR A 160 0.86 -12.21 10.69
C TYR A 160 -0.41 -12.80 11.35
N GLU A 161 -0.25 -13.73 12.30
CA GLU A 161 -1.35 -14.28 13.11
C GLU A 161 -1.62 -13.51 14.41
N SER A 162 -0.72 -12.62 14.83
CA SER A 162 -0.93 -11.83 16.05
C SER A 162 -2.17 -10.94 15.91
N PRO A 163 -2.85 -10.65 17.03
CA PRO A 163 -3.88 -9.62 17.09
C PRO A 163 -3.42 -8.28 16.50
N VAL A 164 -4.34 -7.50 15.94
CA VAL A 164 -3.99 -6.24 15.22
C VAL A 164 -3.59 -5.10 16.14
N ASN A 165 -3.91 -5.21 17.42
CA ASN A 165 -3.47 -4.33 18.51
C ASN A 165 -2.20 -4.84 19.21
N GLU A 166 -1.71 -6.02 18.82
CA GLU A 166 -0.50 -6.63 19.36
C GLU A 166 0.60 -6.65 18.30
N GLY A 167 1.60 -5.80 18.49
CA GLY A 167 2.77 -5.70 17.64
C GLY A 167 3.87 -4.97 18.38
N MET A 168 4.96 -4.65 17.68
CA MET A 168 6.12 -4.02 18.32
C MET A 168 5.77 -2.60 18.80
N PRO A 169 5.71 -2.33 20.13
CA PRO A 169 5.26 -1.05 20.67
C PRO A 169 6.39 -0.02 20.89
N ALA A 170 7.62 -0.30 20.45
CA ALA A 170 8.82 0.49 20.72
C ALA A 170 9.42 1.07 19.43
N PRO A 171 10.13 2.21 19.47
CA PRO A 171 10.21 3.12 18.33
C PRO A 171 10.90 2.47 17.14
N TYR A 172 10.24 2.55 15.98
CA TYR A 172 10.93 2.29 14.73
C TYR A 172 12.04 3.31 14.54
N HIS A 173 13.19 2.83 14.10
CA HIS A 173 14.28 3.68 13.66
C HIS A 173 14.23 3.82 12.14
N LEU A 174 14.25 5.06 11.66
CA LEU A 174 14.46 5.41 10.27
C LEU A 174 15.94 5.77 10.07
N SER A 175 16.62 5.04 9.19
CA SER A 175 17.97 5.37 8.72
C SER A 175 17.94 5.65 7.23
N ALA A 176 18.58 6.74 6.78
CA ALA A 176 18.75 7.05 5.36
C ALA A 176 20.22 6.81 4.97
N ILE A 177 20.44 5.95 3.97
CA ILE A 177 21.76 5.59 3.45
C ILE A 177 21.70 5.77 1.94
N GLU A 178 22.33 6.83 1.43
CA GLU A 178 22.25 7.25 0.02
C GLU A 178 20.78 7.41 -0.43
N ASP A 179 20.31 6.58 -1.35
CA ASP A 179 18.94 6.59 -1.88
C ASP A 179 18.02 5.53 -1.25
N ARG A 180 18.48 4.88 -0.18
CA ARG A 180 17.78 3.82 0.55
C ARG A 180 17.38 4.28 1.95
N TYR A 181 16.16 3.91 2.33
CA TYR A 181 15.59 4.18 3.66
C TYR A 181 15.38 2.85 4.36
N GLU A 182 15.87 2.72 5.59
CA GLU A 182 15.75 1.49 6.37
C GLU A 182 14.85 1.75 7.58
N ILE A 183 13.82 0.91 7.73
CA ILE A 183 12.93 0.88 8.89
C ILE A 183 13.30 -0.34 9.72
N SER A 184 13.75 -0.11 10.94
CA SER A 184 14.11 -1.18 11.87
C SER A 184 13.33 -1.07 13.17
N ALA A 185 13.02 -2.21 13.77
CA ALA A 185 12.53 -2.31 15.14
C ALA A 185 13.70 -2.80 15.99
N PRO A 186 14.39 -1.93 16.75
CA PRO A 186 15.49 -2.35 17.62
C PRO A 186 15.07 -3.49 18.56
N ASP A 187 16.02 -4.35 18.91
CA ASP A 187 15.83 -5.47 19.85
C ASP A 187 14.81 -6.54 19.43
N SER A 188 14.21 -6.42 18.24
CA SER A 188 13.23 -7.38 17.71
C SER A 188 13.83 -8.67 17.16
N GLY A 189 15.13 -8.67 16.83
CA GLY A 189 15.76 -9.71 16.03
C GLY A 189 15.34 -9.74 14.55
N LEU A 190 14.44 -8.85 14.12
CA LEU A 190 13.98 -8.79 12.74
C LEU A 190 15.00 -8.07 11.84
N PRO A 191 15.13 -8.47 10.56
CA PRO A 191 15.88 -7.67 9.60
C PRO A 191 15.19 -6.31 9.38
N PRO A 192 15.96 -5.26 9.03
CA PRO A 192 15.36 -3.99 8.63
C PRO A 192 14.57 -4.15 7.34
N LEU A 193 13.43 -3.47 7.24
CA LEU A 193 12.73 -3.26 5.97
C LEU A 193 13.46 -2.16 5.21
N ARG A 194 13.96 -2.47 4.02
CA ARG A 194 14.56 -1.47 3.13
C ARG A 194 13.51 -0.96 2.17
N ILE A 195 13.48 0.35 2.01
CA ILE A 195 12.57 1.05 1.11
C ILE A 195 13.40 1.91 0.18
N LYS A 196 13.07 1.83 -1.10
CA LYS A 196 13.73 2.61 -2.13
C LYS A 196 12.68 3.08 -3.12
N LEU A 197 12.74 4.36 -3.48
CA LEU A 197 12.05 4.81 -4.68
C LEU A 197 12.97 4.53 -5.87
N ALA A 198 12.47 3.84 -6.89
CA ALA A 198 13.17 3.73 -8.16
C ALA A 198 13.12 5.11 -8.84
N ASN A 199 14.10 5.98 -8.54
CA ASN A 199 14.49 7.22 -9.25
C ASN A 199 15.44 8.08 -8.39
N ASP A 200 16.53 8.60 -8.96
CA ASP A 200 17.62 9.32 -8.26
C ASP A 200 17.24 10.70 -7.65
N ARG A 201 16.00 11.17 -7.82
CA ARG A 201 15.54 12.51 -7.37
C ARG A 201 14.35 12.48 -6.40
N ALA A 202 14.09 11.33 -5.78
CA ALA A 202 13.04 11.21 -4.78
C ALA A 202 13.36 12.07 -3.55
N GLN A 203 12.43 12.93 -3.14
CA GLN A 203 12.54 13.64 -1.87
C GLN A 203 11.76 12.87 -0.82
N PHE A 204 12.37 12.61 0.34
CA PHE A 204 11.68 12.07 1.50
C PHE A 204 11.56 13.16 2.56
N THR A 205 10.32 13.45 2.97
CA THR A 205 10.06 14.37 4.09
C THR A 205 9.85 13.55 5.34
N VAL A 206 10.73 13.74 6.34
CA VAL A 206 10.57 13.15 7.67
C VAL A 206 9.44 13.90 8.39
N LEU A 207 8.30 13.25 8.54
CA LEU A 207 7.13 13.78 9.23
C LEU A 207 6.40 12.61 9.91
N PRO A 208 6.94 12.14 11.05
CA PRO A 208 6.45 10.94 11.70
C PRO A 208 5.03 11.15 12.23
N GLN A 209 4.19 10.14 12.07
CA GLN A 209 2.84 10.14 12.62
C GLN A 209 2.38 8.73 13.00
N ILE A 210 1.43 8.68 13.93
CA ILE A 210 0.67 7.47 14.23
C ILE A 210 -0.69 7.60 13.55
N ILE A 211 -1.00 6.66 12.67
CA ILE A 211 -2.33 6.51 12.08
C ILE A 211 -3.14 5.67 13.07
N HIS A 212 -3.91 6.37 13.88
CA HIS A 212 -4.72 5.76 14.92
C HIS A 212 -5.98 5.10 14.37
N GLN A 213 -6.51 4.15 15.13
CA GLN A 213 -7.87 3.64 14.97
C GLN A 213 -8.12 3.00 13.60
N VAL A 214 -7.15 2.28 13.05
CA VAL A 214 -7.34 1.48 11.83
C VAL A 214 -8.29 0.33 12.16
N VAL A 215 -9.43 0.26 11.46
CA VAL A 215 -10.48 -0.73 11.71
C VAL A 215 -10.33 -1.93 10.79
N TYR A 216 -10.19 -3.10 11.40
CA TYR A 216 -10.13 -4.40 10.74
C TYR A 216 -11.52 -5.04 10.79
N ARG A 217 -12.42 -4.65 9.88
CA ARG A 217 -13.83 -5.06 9.86
C ARG A 217 -14.06 -6.58 9.90
N ILE A 218 -13.17 -7.37 9.31
CA ILE A 218 -13.31 -8.84 9.30
C ILE A 218 -13.06 -9.40 10.70
N GLU A 219 -12.12 -8.83 11.44
CA GLU A 219 -11.79 -9.17 12.81
C GLU A 219 -12.91 -8.71 13.74
N GLN A 220 -13.46 -7.52 13.50
CA GLN A 220 -14.60 -7.00 14.24
C GLN A 220 -15.82 -7.93 14.12
N SER A 221 -16.17 -8.32 12.89
CA SER A 221 -17.31 -9.23 12.65
C SER A 221 -17.10 -10.64 13.21
N ARG A 222 -15.85 -11.01 13.52
CA ARG A 222 -15.47 -12.28 14.17
C ARG A 222 -15.26 -12.15 15.69
N GLY A 223 -15.40 -10.96 16.25
CA GLY A 223 -15.21 -10.70 17.69
C GLY A 223 -13.74 -10.73 18.16
N TYR A 224 -12.78 -10.61 17.24
CA TYR A 224 -11.35 -10.47 17.58
C TYR A 224 -10.99 -9.01 17.87
N ALA A 225 -9.81 -8.76 18.45
CA ALA A 225 -9.24 -7.41 18.47
C ALA A 225 -9.17 -6.86 17.04
N TYR A 226 -9.76 -5.69 16.82
CA TYR A 226 -10.06 -5.17 15.48
C TYR A 226 -9.66 -3.70 15.29
N GLU A 227 -9.14 -3.03 16.31
CA GLU A 227 -8.61 -1.67 16.21
C GLU A 227 -7.08 -1.73 16.38
N GLY A 228 -6.36 -1.18 15.42
CA GLY A 228 -4.90 -1.12 15.45
C GLY A 228 -4.36 0.28 15.16
N ASN A 229 -3.06 0.43 15.32
CA ASN A 229 -2.34 1.64 14.95
C ASN A 229 -1.28 1.30 13.91
N LEU A 230 -1.02 2.22 12.98
CA LEU A 230 0.15 2.14 12.09
C LEU A 230 1.07 3.31 12.38
N TRP A 231 2.38 3.09 12.24
CA TRP A 231 3.38 4.14 12.30
C TRP A 231 3.86 4.50 10.90
N SER A 232 4.00 5.79 10.61
CA SER A 232 4.55 6.28 9.36
C SER A 232 5.69 7.25 9.67
N PRO A 233 6.89 7.09 9.06
CA PRO A 233 8.03 7.99 9.26
C PRO A 233 7.91 9.33 8.52
N GLY A 234 7.02 9.40 7.53
CA GLY A 234 7.03 10.47 6.55
C GLY A 234 6.55 9.99 5.19
N PHE A 235 6.89 10.72 4.14
CA PHE A 235 6.41 10.46 2.79
C PHE A 235 7.44 10.81 1.72
N PHE A 236 7.34 10.12 0.59
CA PHE A 236 8.07 10.43 -0.62
C PHE A 236 7.28 11.40 -1.48
N HIS A 237 7.97 12.33 -2.13
CA HIS A 237 7.45 13.13 -3.22
C HIS A 237 8.15 12.76 -4.52
N VAL A 238 7.34 12.52 -5.55
CA VAL A 238 7.80 12.25 -6.91
C VAL A 238 7.14 13.26 -7.83
N ASP A 239 7.97 14.12 -8.41
CA ASP A 239 7.49 15.00 -9.48
C ASP A 239 7.31 14.20 -10.78
N MET A 240 6.07 14.11 -11.25
CA MET A 240 5.72 13.37 -12.46
C MET A 240 5.70 14.27 -13.71
N GLN A 241 6.00 15.57 -13.63
CA GLN A 241 6.02 16.49 -14.78
C GLN A 241 6.88 15.97 -15.94
N GLU A 242 8.10 15.52 -15.62
CA GLU A 242 9.07 15.02 -16.61
C GLU A 242 9.16 13.49 -16.64
N ARG A 243 8.27 12.78 -15.94
CA ARG A 243 8.36 11.32 -15.75
C ARG A 243 7.03 10.64 -15.96
N ASN A 244 7.05 9.53 -16.68
CA ASN A 244 5.84 8.73 -16.88
C ASN A 244 5.68 7.64 -15.81
N MET A 245 6.69 7.41 -14.97
CA MET A 245 6.69 6.26 -14.05
C MET A 245 7.41 6.57 -12.73
N ALA A 246 6.84 6.06 -11.65
CA ALA A 246 7.45 6.01 -10.33
C ALA A 246 7.23 4.61 -9.75
N ALA A 247 8.19 4.08 -9.01
CA ALA A 247 8.00 2.85 -8.25
C ALA A 247 8.59 2.98 -6.85
N ILE A 248 7.86 2.52 -5.85
CA ILE A 248 8.37 2.33 -4.50
C ILE A 248 8.55 0.84 -4.26
N MET A 249 9.72 0.46 -3.78
CA MET A 249 10.15 -0.91 -3.56
C MET A 249 10.41 -1.12 -2.08
N GLY A 250 10.01 -2.30 -1.57
CA GLY A 250 10.25 -2.71 -0.20
C GLY A 250 10.85 -4.11 -0.19
N SER A 251 11.96 -4.32 0.52
CA SER A 251 12.71 -5.59 0.58
C SER A 251 13.29 -5.88 1.95
#